data_AF-A0A7J9PB73-F1
#
_entry.id   AF-A0A7J9PB73-F1
#
_cell.length_a   1.000
_cell.length_b   1.000
_cell.length_c   1.000
_cell.angle_alpha   90.00
_cell.angle_beta   90.00
_cell.angle_gamma   90.00
#
_symmetry.space_group_name_H-M   'P 1'
#
loop_
_entity.id
_entity.type
_entity.pdbx_description
1 polymer ?
#
loop_
_entity_poly.entity_id
_entity_poly.type
_entity_poly.pdbx_seq_one_letter_code
_entity_poly.pdbx_strand_id
1 'polypeptide(L)'
;MTHIGYITDIISFGNIGILDYPIIHILLSIISLTCNLDVITLSMYASPFYSIFYVFLIYLLSKFLLGNQHSLISLITCVLLLNTQNNFYLVPWGFAVFSLPLFFYIFLKYNYSKRPVWAILLIIFSIMYPFFHMQSSLYVILTLCLIYLLNMFADTMQTKSFKKAFLKNTGIFINISIILLVFSSWTTKFKRFFPNITSVFNLLNGKGSSNKSLDDKLGKFSKIGMEGFSIIIYVIKAMGSNIIMFMMSGISLILFIKNYKGYSKIEKNIIVIFCLTFLAYFLYIAVNLNLIQGLKAIGADRFITYASIFTPILSSIFLVSILKINKPFKNTGISIISLILIVSSTLSSLYMYPSTYSVMPSSQNTFMNFYGYSWLFNNNHEHPEILSILSSPFRYKDAIMGVSATKNIPRYRTLPDHFDYYENISLGSSIHTDSYVFISEIDKITYSGVWKNVGRFNNNDFEKTCPDTTINNIYSNKEANVWLVNKE
;
A
#
# COMPACT_ATOMS: atom_id res chain seq x y z
N MET A 1 -9.29 -5.05 -8.76
CA MET A 1 -10.25 -5.93 -9.45
C MET A 1 -10.85 -6.96 -8.52
N THR A 2 -10.12 -7.88 -7.89
CA THR A 2 -10.72 -8.81 -6.91
C THR A 2 -11.52 -8.11 -5.80
N HIS A 3 -11.08 -6.94 -5.31
CA HIS A 3 -11.85 -6.11 -4.37
C HIS A 3 -13.22 -5.66 -4.91
N ILE A 4 -13.33 -5.40 -6.22
CA ILE A 4 -14.60 -5.08 -6.90
C ILE A 4 -15.52 -6.31 -6.79
N GLY A 5 -14.99 -7.51 -7.09
CA GLY A 5 -15.74 -8.76 -6.97
C GLY A 5 -16.33 -9.01 -5.59
N TYR A 6 -15.57 -8.71 -4.53
CA TYR A 6 -16.10 -8.81 -3.17
C TYR A 6 -17.21 -7.81 -2.86
N ILE A 7 -17.14 -6.59 -3.39
CA ILE A 7 -18.22 -5.60 -3.24
C ILE A 7 -19.46 -6.08 -4.01
N THR A 8 -19.27 -6.58 -5.23
CA THR A 8 -20.34 -7.18 -6.04
C THR A 8 -21.02 -8.34 -5.31
N ASP A 9 -20.26 -9.24 -4.67
CA ASP A 9 -20.80 -10.36 -3.90
C ASP A 9 -21.59 -9.88 -2.67
N ILE A 10 -21.09 -8.89 -1.93
CA ILE A 10 -21.81 -8.35 -0.75
C ILE A 10 -23.13 -7.72 -1.18
N ILE A 11 -23.15 -6.96 -2.28
CA ILE A 11 -24.37 -6.35 -2.82
C ILE A 11 -25.35 -7.42 -3.30
N SER A 12 -24.87 -8.43 -4.01
CA SER A 12 -25.73 -9.43 -4.66
C SER A 12 -26.27 -10.47 -3.70
N PHE A 13 -25.48 -10.86 -2.69
CA PHE A 13 -25.78 -12.00 -1.81
C PHE A 13 -25.88 -11.63 -0.32
N GLY A 14 -25.56 -10.40 0.07
CA GLY A 14 -25.56 -9.98 1.47
C GLY A 14 -24.50 -10.69 2.34
N ASN A 15 -23.48 -11.30 1.72
CA ASN A 15 -22.48 -12.13 2.41
C ASN A 15 -21.06 -11.60 2.18
N ILE A 16 -20.26 -11.57 3.25
CA ILE A 16 -18.85 -11.14 3.24
C ILE A 16 -17.87 -12.27 2.89
N GLY A 17 -18.32 -13.54 2.89
CA GLY A 17 -17.49 -14.69 2.51
C GLY A 17 -16.24 -14.85 3.38
N ILE A 18 -15.12 -15.27 2.75
CA ILE A 18 -13.82 -15.54 3.40
C ILE A 18 -12.91 -14.30 3.28
N LEU A 19 -13.44 -13.12 3.57
CA LEU A 19 -12.72 -11.89 3.33
C LEU A 19 -11.90 -11.44 4.53
N ASP A 20 -10.58 -11.28 4.33
CA ASP A 20 -9.61 -10.95 5.38
C ASP A 20 -9.82 -9.57 6.03
N TYR A 21 -10.40 -8.60 5.31
CA TYR A 21 -10.52 -7.19 5.73
C TYR A 21 -11.84 -6.53 5.28
N PRO A 22 -12.96 -6.83 5.97
CA PRO A 22 -14.31 -6.57 5.46
C PRO A 22 -14.77 -5.12 5.49
N ILE A 23 -14.21 -4.28 6.36
CA ILE A 23 -14.78 -2.95 6.60
C ILE A 23 -14.86 -2.10 5.32
N ILE A 24 -13.81 -2.09 4.50
CA ILE A 24 -13.80 -1.27 3.29
C ILE A 24 -14.81 -1.78 2.26
N HIS A 25 -14.94 -3.09 2.11
CA HIS A 25 -15.89 -3.67 1.16
C HIS A 25 -17.33 -3.47 1.63
N ILE A 26 -17.62 -3.63 2.92
CA ILE A 26 -18.92 -3.32 3.51
C ILE A 26 -19.26 -1.84 3.32
N LEU A 27 -18.33 -0.94 3.64
CA LEU A 27 -18.55 0.50 3.51
C LEU A 27 -18.86 0.90 2.06
N LEU A 28 -18.09 0.39 1.09
CA LEU A 28 -18.33 0.68 -0.32
C LEU A 28 -19.63 0.03 -0.83
N SER A 29 -20.01 -1.14 -0.32
CA SER A 29 -21.30 -1.77 -0.64
C SER A 29 -22.46 -0.90 -0.14
N ILE A 30 -22.37 -0.38 1.08
CA ILE A 30 -23.37 0.55 1.63
C ILE A 30 -23.46 1.79 0.76
N ILE A 31 -22.34 2.42 0.41
CA ILE A 31 -22.33 3.64 -0.42
C ILE A 31 -22.94 3.35 -1.80
N SER A 32 -22.59 2.23 -2.44
CA SER A 32 -23.15 1.82 -3.72
C SER A 32 -24.67 1.68 -3.64
N LEU A 33 -25.18 0.98 -2.62
CA LEU A 33 -26.61 0.78 -2.42
C LEU A 33 -27.37 2.06 -2.07
N THR A 34 -26.82 2.92 -1.20
CA THR A 34 -27.50 4.14 -0.76
C THR A 34 -27.47 5.25 -1.80
N CYS A 35 -26.39 5.34 -2.57
CA CYS A 35 -26.20 6.38 -3.59
C CYS A 35 -26.56 5.90 -5.00
N ASN A 36 -26.96 4.63 -5.15
CA ASN A 36 -27.22 3.97 -6.44
C ASN A 36 -26.05 4.13 -7.44
N LEU A 37 -24.82 3.98 -6.95
CA LEU A 37 -23.59 4.07 -7.75
C LEU A 37 -23.16 2.68 -8.20
N ASP A 38 -22.74 2.55 -9.46
CA ASP A 38 -22.15 1.29 -9.92
C ASP A 38 -20.81 1.02 -9.21
N VAL A 39 -20.53 -0.26 -8.97
CA VAL A 39 -19.38 -0.69 -8.16
C VAL A 39 -18.05 -0.29 -8.81
N ILE A 40 -17.99 -0.27 -10.15
CA ILE A 40 -16.76 0.05 -10.89
C ILE A 40 -16.42 1.53 -10.70
N THR A 41 -17.38 2.43 -10.97
CA THR A 41 -17.24 3.87 -10.78
C THR A 41 -16.93 4.20 -9.33
N LEU A 42 -17.66 3.61 -8.37
CA LEU A 42 -17.36 3.82 -6.95
C LEU A 42 -15.92 3.40 -6.61
N SER A 43 -15.47 2.25 -7.13
CA SER A 43 -14.12 1.75 -6.89
C SER A 43 -13.03 2.63 -7.50
N MET A 44 -13.32 3.35 -8.60
CA MET A 44 -12.40 4.31 -9.22
C MET A 44 -12.21 5.56 -8.35
N TYR A 45 -13.26 6.03 -7.69
CA TYR A 45 -13.22 7.28 -6.90
C TYR A 45 -13.00 7.08 -5.40
N ALA A 46 -13.16 5.85 -4.88
CA ALA A 46 -13.05 5.55 -3.46
C ALA A 46 -11.68 5.96 -2.87
N SER A 47 -10.57 5.54 -3.49
CA SER A 47 -9.23 5.85 -2.97
C SER A 47 -8.89 7.34 -3.05
N PRO A 48 -9.10 8.04 -4.18
CA PRO A 48 -8.89 9.49 -4.25
C PRO A 48 -9.70 10.26 -3.21
N PHE A 49 -10.97 9.89 -3.00
CA PHE A 49 -11.81 10.49 -1.98
C PHE A 49 -11.24 10.26 -0.57
N TYR A 50 -10.81 9.03 -0.28
CA TYR A 50 -10.22 8.69 1.01
C TYR A 50 -8.88 9.40 1.26
N SER A 51 -8.10 9.65 0.20
CA SER A 51 -6.88 10.45 0.26
C SER A 51 -7.15 11.92 0.61
N ILE A 52 -8.21 12.53 0.08
CA ILE A 52 -8.64 13.88 0.48
C ILE A 52 -9.08 13.87 1.96
N PHE A 53 -9.83 12.85 2.37
CA PHE A 53 -10.21 12.69 3.77
C PHE A 53 -8.98 12.58 4.68
N TYR A 54 -7.94 11.84 4.27
CA TYR A 54 -6.67 11.78 4.99
C TYR A 54 -6.00 13.14 5.19
N VAL A 55 -6.00 14.03 4.18
CA VAL A 55 -5.48 15.41 4.32
C VAL A 55 -6.22 16.16 5.43
N PHE A 56 -7.54 16.03 5.47
CA PHE A 56 -8.37 16.63 6.52
C PHE A 56 -8.02 16.06 7.90
N LEU A 57 -7.79 14.75 8.01
CA LEU A 57 -7.38 14.12 9.27
C LEU A 57 -6.00 14.60 9.76
N ILE A 58 -5.05 14.80 8.83
CA ILE A 58 -3.75 15.40 9.15
C ILE A 58 -3.89 16.84 9.63
N TYR A 59 -4.74 17.63 8.99
CA TYR A 59 -5.05 18.98 9.46
C TYR A 59 -5.63 18.97 10.89
N LEU A 60 -6.61 18.11 11.17
CA LEU A 60 -7.21 17.98 12.50
C LEU A 60 -6.19 17.59 13.57
N LEU A 61 -5.36 16.59 13.28
CA LEU A 61 -4.33 16.11 14.20
C LEU A 61 -3.26 17.18 14.43
N SER A 62 -2.76 17.82 13.37
CA SER A 62 -1.77 18.89 13.46
C SER A 62 -2.31 20.10 14.23
N LYS A 63 -3.56 20.51 13.99
CA LYS A 63 -4.20 21.61 14.72
C LYS A 63 -4.30 21.34 16.21
N PHE A 64 -4.62 20.11 16.59
CA PHE A 64 -4.65 19.71 18.00
C PHE A 64 -3.27 19.72 18.66
N LEU A 65 -2.23 19.32 17.94
CA LEU A 65 -0.87 19.18 18.49
C LEU A 65 -0.08 20.50 18.48
N LEU A 66 -0.20 21.29 17.42
CA LEU A 66 0.72 22.39 17.10
C LEU A 66 0.01 23.72 16.83
N GLY A 67 -1.33 23.73 16.79
CA GLY A 67 -2.14 24.92 16.54
C GLY A 67 -2.27 25.30 15.05
N ASN A 68 -2.95 26.42 14.80
CA ASN A 68 -3.43 26.80 13.46
C ASN A 68 -2.30 26.95 12.41
N GLN A 69 -1.22 27.67 12.74
CA GLN A 69 -0.15 27.95 11.78
C GLN A 69 0.50 26.66 11.26
N HIS A 70 0.86 25.75 12.16
CA HIS A 70 1.45 24.46 11.80
C HIS A 70 0.46 23.59 11.03
N SER A 71 -0.83 23.60 11.40
CA SER A 71 -1.85 22.80 10.71
C SER A 71 -2.05 23.17 9.24
N LEU A 72 -1.96 24.46 8.90
CA LEU A 72 -2.03 24.92 7.51
C LEU A 72 -0.79 24.47 6.72
N ILE A 73 0.39 24.55 7.33
CA ILE A 73 1.63 24.10 6.70
C ILE A 73 1.66 22.58 6.55
N SER A 74 1.15 21.83 7.54
CA SER A 74 0.97 20.38 7.44
C SER A 74 0.05 20.00 6.29
N LEU A 75 -0.98 20.79 6.00
CA LEU A 75 -1.85 20.57 4.84
C LEU A 75 -1.08 20.71 3.54
N ILE A 76 -0.30 21.79 3.39
CA ILE A 76 0.54 22.03 2.20
C ILE A 76 1.54 20.88 2.00
N THR A 77 2.22 20.44 3.05
CA THR A 77 3.20 19.34 2.94
C THR A 77 2.53 17.98 2.73
N CYS A 78 1.30 17.79 3.21
CA CYS A 78 0.53 16.56 3.00
C CYS A 78 0.18 16.37 1.51
N VAL A 79 -0.15 17.45 0.79
CA VAL A 79 -0.43 17.40 -0.65
C VAL A 79 0.75 16.83 -1.44
N LEU A 80 1.99 17.09 -1.03
CA LEU A 80 3.19 16.54 -1.68
C LEU A 80 3.26 15.01 -1.64
N LEU A 81 2.55 14.37 -0.69
CA LEU A 81 2.52 12.93 -0.50
C LEU A 81 1.28 12.25 -1.14
N LEU A 82 0.37 13.03 -1.75
CA LEU A 82 -0.82 12.50 -2.44
C LEU A 82 -0.51 11.79 -3.76
N ASN A 83 0.76 11.75 -4.16
CA ASN A 83 1.20 11.20 -5.43
C ASN A 83 1.72 9.75 -5.33
N THR A 84 1.32 9.01 -4.28
CA THR A 84 1.61 7.56 -4.16
C THR A 84 0.52 6.68 -4.76
N GLN A 85 0.88 5.46 -5.17
CA GLN A 85 -0.04 4.44 -5.70
C GLN A 85 -1.27 4.17 -4.83
N ASN A 86 -1.14 4.27 -3.51
CA ASN A 86 -2.23 4.04 -2.56
C ASN A 86 -3.36 5.07 -2.67
N ASN A 87 -3.09 6.24 -3.27
CA ASN A 87 -4.10 7.27 -3.48
C ASN A 87 -5.05 6.95 -4.64
N PHE A 88 -4.68 6.00 -5.52
CA PHE A 88 -5.44 5.69 -6.74
C PHE A 88 -5.95 4.25 -6.78
N TYR A 89 -5.25 3.31 -6.16
CA TYR A 89 -5.69 1.91 -6.16
C TYR A 89 -6.66 1.62 -5.02
N LEU A 90 -7.73 0.89 -5.32
CA LEU A 90 -8.60 0.31 -4.30
C LEU A 90 -7.86 -0.81 -3.58
N VAL A 91 -7.17 -0.46 -2.50
CA VAL A 91 -6.39 -1.39 -1.68
C VAL A 91 -6.75 -1.18 -0.20
N PRO A 92 -7.41 -2.13 0.47
CA PRO A 92 -7.92 -1.94 1.84
C PRO A 92 -6.84 -1.57 2.86
N TRP A 93 -5.60 -2.04 2.67
CA TRP A 93 -4.47 -1.63 3.50
C TRP A 93 -4.17 -0.14 3.40
N GLY A 94 -4.35 0.49 2.24
CA GLY A 94 -4.17 1.93 2.03
C GLY A 94 -5.17 2.75 2.84
N PHE A 95 -6.45 2.32 2.86
CA PHE A 95 -7.50 2.95 3.67
C PHE A 95 -7.23 2.81 5.16
N ALA A 96 -6.79 1.62 5.60
CA ALA A 96 -6.37 1.39 6.98
C ALA A 96 -5.24 2.36 7.39
N VAL A 97 -4.27 2.54 6.51
CA VAL A 97 -3.11 3.41 6.69
C VAL A 97 -3.53 4.89 6.73
N PHE A 98 -4.38 5.34 5.80
CA PHE A 98 -4.98 6.68 5.80
C PHE A 98 -5.90 6.97 6.99
N SER A 99 -6.40 5.94 7.68
CA SER A 99 -7.18 6.08 8.93
C SER A 99 -6.32 6.33 10.17
N LEU A 100 -4.99 6.10 10.10
CA LEU A 100 -4.10 6.23 11.26
C LEU A 100 -4.17 7.60 11.95
N PRO A 101 -4.18 8.74 11.22
CA PRO A 101 -4.26 10.04 11.89
C PRO A 101 -5.55 10.22 12.69
N LEU A 102 -6.68 9.65 12.25
CA LEU A 102 -7.93 9.67 13.01
C LEU A 102 -7.83 8.81 14.27
N PHE A 103 -7.31 7.60 14.15
CA PHE A 103 -7.09 6.72 15.31
C PHE A 103 -6.24 7.42 16.38
N PHE A 104 -5.09 7.99 15.97
CA PHE A 104 -4.20 8.67 16.91
C PHE A 104 -4.76 10.01 17.40
N TYR A 105 -5.54 10.73 16.59
CA TYR A 105 -6.27 11.90 17.06
C TYR A 105 -7.22 11.54 18.22
N ILE A 106 -8.04 10.50 18.05
CA ILE A 106 -8.98 10.03 19.08
C ILE A 106 -8.21 9.56 20.33
N PHE A 107 -7.18 8.74 20.15
CA PHE A 107 -6.33 8.25 21.24
C PHE A 107 -5.70 9.40 22.05
N LEU A 108 -5.09 10.38 21.37
CA LEU A 108 -4.42 11.50 22.03
C LEU A 108 -5.44 12.46 22.66
N LYS A 109 -6.63 12.65 22.06
CA LYS A 109 -7.74 13.43 22.63
C LYS A 109 -8.31 12.79 23.90
N TYR A 110 -8.49 11.47 23.89
CA TYR A 110 -8.86 10.73 25.09
C TYR A 110 -7.81 10.90 26.18
N ASN A 111 -6.53 10.73 25.87
CA ASN A 111 -5.46 10.88 26.85
C ASN A 111 -5.31 12.31 27.40
N TYR A 112 -5.61 13.32 26.59
CA TYR A 112 -5.59 14.71 27.02
C TYR A 112 -6.78 15.08 27.93
N SER A 113 -8.00 14.74 27.50
CA SER A 113 -9.24 15.24 28.10
C SER A 113 -9.96 14.27 29.03
N LYS A 114 -9.71 12.96 28.90
CA LYS A 114 -10.37 11.87 29.62
C LYS A 114 -11.91 11.87 29.54
N ARG A 115 -12.49 12.53 28.53
CA ARG A 115 -13.96 12.53 28.33
C ARG A 115 -14.45 11.18 27.79
N PRO A 116 -15.63 10.71 28.23
CA PRO A 116 -16.16 9.38 27.86
C PRO A 116 -16.44 9.24 26.36
N VAL A 117 -16.86 10.33 25.68
CA VAL A 117 -17.09 10.31 24.22
C VAL A 117 -15.84 9.84 23.46
N TRP A 118 -14.65 10.31 23.84
CA TRP A 118 -13.41 9.86 23.20
C TRP A 118 -13.04 8.43 23.58
N ALA A 119 -13.41 7.96 24.77
CA ALA A 119 -13.21 6.57 25.19
C ALA A 119 -14.05 5.63 24.34
N ILE A 120 -15.34 5.95 24.13
CA ILE A 120 -16.27 5.17 23.31
C ILE A 120 -15.76 5.10 21.87
N LEU A 121 -15.40 6.25 21.28
CA LEU A 121 -14.83 6.29 19.93
C LEU A 121 -13.54 5.45 19.83
N LEU A 122 -12.66 5.52 20.82
CA LEU A 122 -11.42 4.75 20.84
C LEU A 122 -11.67 3.24 20.91
N ILE A 123 -12.66 2.81 21.71
CA ILE A 123 -13.07 1.39 21.78
C ILE A 123 -13.62 0.93 20.44
N ILE A 124 -14.52 1.70 19.82
CA ILE A 124 -15.08 1.38 18.49
C ILE A 124 -13.96 1.22 17.47
N PHE A 125 -13.04 2.19 17.38
CA PHE A 125 -11.92 2.13 16.46
C PHE A 125 -10.95 0.97 16.78
N SER A 126 -10.74 0.66 18.06
CA SER A 126 -9.90 -0.47 18.49
C SER A 126 -10.49 -1.82 18.05
N ILE A 127 -11.81 -1.97 18.09
CA ILE A 127 -12.51 -3.15 17.59
C ILE A 127 -12.47 -3.19 16.06
N MET A 128 -12.68 -2.05 15.39
CA MET A 128 -12.73 -1.99 13.94
C MET A 128 -11.37 -2.23 13.26
N TYR A 129 -10.27 -1.78 13.86
CA TYR A 129 -8.96 -1.75 13.20
C TYR A 129 -8.48 -3.10 12.63
N PRO A 130 -8.58 -4.23 13.37
CA PRO A 130 -8.27 -5.57 12.86
C PRO A 130 -8.97 -5.93 11.55
N PHE A 131 -10.19 -5.42 11.33
CA PHE A 131 -10.99 -5.66 10.14
C PHE A 131 -10.72 -4.68 8.99
N PHE A 132 -9.98 -3.60 9.23
CA PHE A 132 -9.46 -2.73 8.16
C PHE A 132 -8.30 -3.40 7.45
N HIS A 133 -7.28 -3.81 8.21
CA HIS A 133 -6.13 -4.56 7.71
C HIS A 133 -5.28 -5.10 8.85
N MET A 134 -4.84 -6.36 8.74
CA MET A 134 -4.05 -7.04 9.77
C MET A 134 -2.72 -6.34 10.06
N GLN A 135 -1.97 -5.97 9.01
CA GLN A 135 -0.67 -5.32 9.18
C GLN A 135 -0.78 -3.95 9.86
N SER A 136 -1.83 -3.18 9.54
CA SER A 136 -2.02 -1.86 10.15
C SER A 136 -2.38 -2.00 11.63
N SER A 137 -3.12 -3.05 11.98
CA SER A 137 -3.44 -3.38 13.37
C SER A 137 -2.21 -3.78 14.16
N LEU A 138 -1.33 -4.60 13.58
CA LEU A 138 -0.03 -4.91 14.19
C LEU A 138 0.80 -3.64 14.42
N TYR A 139 0.83 -2.72 13.46
CA TYR A 139 1.53 -1.44 13.63
C TYR A 139 0.95 -0.60 14.77
N VAL A 140 -0.38 -0.52 14.88
CA VAL A 140 -1.05 0.17 16.00
C VAL A 140 -0.73 -0.50 17.33
N ILE A 141 -0.83 -1.83 17.42
CA ILE A 141 -0.47 -2.60 18.62
C ILE A 141 0.98 -2.31 19.02
N LEU A 142 1.94 -2.45 18.10
CA LEU A 142 3.37 -2.21 18.36
C LEU A 142 3.62 -0.79 18.85
N THR A 143 2.96 0.19 18.24
CA THR A 143 3.12 1.59 18.68
C THR A 143 2.52 1.80 20.07
N LEU A 144 1.31 1.31 20.34
CA LEU A 144 0.70 1.45 21.66
C LEU A 144 1.54 0.73 22.73
N CYS A 145 2.11 -0.43 22.43
CA CYS A 145 3.06 -1.12 23.30
C CYS A 145 4.30 -0.25 23.57
N LEU A 146 4.89 0.36 22.54
CA LEU A 146 6.04 1.26 22.71
C LEU A 146 5.67 2.46 23.60
N ILE A 147 4.54 3.12 23.34
CA ILE A 147 4.05 4.25 24.15
C ILE A 147 3.80 3.81 25.60
N TYR A 148 3.18 2.65 25.80
CA TYR A 148 2.93 2.07 27.11
C TYR A 148 4.24 1.84 27.87
N LEU A 149 5.24 1.21 27.23
CA LEU A 149 6.55 0.96 27.83
C LEU A 149 7.28 2.26 28.19
N LEU A 150 7.28 3.25 27.29
CA LEU A 150 7.91 4.55 27.54
C LEU A 150 7.24 5.29 28.70
N ASN A 151 5.90 5.31 28.75
CA ASN A 151 5.16 5.95 29.84
C ASN A 151 5.36 5.20 31.17
N MET A 152 5.31 3.87 31.14
CA MET A 152 5.57 3.03 32.31
C MET A 152 6.95 3.30 32.89
N PHE A 153 7.98 3.36 32.04
CA PHE A 153 9.34 3.66 32.47
C PHE A 153 9.43 5.06 33.09
N ALA A 154 8.94 6.09 32.39
CA ALA A 154 8.97 7.47 32.87
C ALA A 154 8.18 7.66 34.18
N ASP A 155 6.99 7.09 34.29
CA ASP A 155 6.15 7.20 35.48
C ASP A 155 6.71 6.39 36.65
N THR A 156 7.39 5.26 36.40
CA THR A 156 8.07 4.50 37.44
C THR A 156 9.25 5.28 38.00
N MET A 157 10.05 5.93 37.13
CA MET A 157 11.13 6.83 37.56
C MET A 157 10.60 8.01 38.39
N GLN A 158 9.47 8.61 37.98
CA GLN A 158 8.88 9.74 38.68
C GLN A 158 8.23 9.37 40.02
N THR A 159 7.47 8.27 40.07
CA THR A 159 6.69 7.87 41.25
C THR A 159 7.45 6.94 42.19
N LYS A 160 8.62 6.44 41.76
CA LYS A 160 9.38 5.36 42.41
C LYS A 160 8.52 4.12 42.73
N SER A 161 7.43 3.90 41.98
CA SER A 161 6.47 2.82 42.24
C SER A 161 5.86 2.28 40.95
N PHE A 162 6.16 1.01 40.65
CA PHE A 162 5.60 0.33 39.49
C PHE A 162 4.06 0.26 39.53
N LYS A 163 3.46 -0.01 40.71
CA LYS A 163 2.01 -0.12 40.87
C LYS A 163 1.29 1.19 40.52
N LYS A 164 1.84 2.34 40.94
CA LYS A 164 1.27 3.66 40.61
C LYS A 164 1.42 3.98 39.12
N ALA A 165 2.57 3.66 38.54
CA ALA A 165 2.80 3.82 37.10
C ALA A 165 1.85 2.95 36.26
N PHE A 166 1.62 1.70 36.67
CA PHE A 166 0.68 0.78 36.04
C PHE A 166 -0.74 1.35 36.05
N LEU A 167 -1.25 1.72 37.22
CA LEU A 167 -2.60 2.27 37.38
C LEU A 167 -2.83 3.51 36.48
N LYS A 168 -1.83 4.38 36.36
CA LYS A 168 -1.87 5.58 35.51
C LYS A 168 -1.95 5.25 34.01
N ASN A 169 -1.39 4.12 33.58
CA ASN A 169 -1.32 3.69 32.18
C ASN A 169 -2.31 2.58 31.81
N THR A 170 -3.19 2.18 32.74
CA THR A 170 -4.25 1.17 32.53
C THR A 170 -5.08 1.39 31.28
N GLY A 171 -5.43 2.64 30.96
CA GLY A 171 -6.19 2.95 29.76
C GLY A 171 -5.48 2.55 28.46
N ILE A 172 -4.16 2.72 28.37
CA ILE A 172 -3.38 2.30 27.19
C ILE A 172 -3.34 0.77 27.12
N PHE A 173 -3.10 0.12 28.26
CA PHE A 173 -3.10 -1.34 28.36
C PHE A 173 -4.45 -1.95 27.92
N ILE A 174 -5.57 -1.42 28.40
CA ILE A 174 -6.92 -1.86 27.99
C ILE A 174 -7.10 -1.76 26.47
N ASN A 175 -6.67 -0.66 25.85
CA ASN A 175 -6.78 -0.52 24.38
C ASN A 175 -5.91 -1.55 23.65
N ILE A 176 -4.68 -1.81 24.11
CA ILE A 176 -3.83 -2.87 23.56
C ILE A 176 -4.55 -4.21 23.68
N SER A 177 -5.10 -4.54 24.86
CA SER A 177 -5.81 -5.79 25.10
C SER A 177 -7.01 -5.96 24.17
N ILE A 178 -7.83 -4.92 23.98
CA ILE A 178 -9.00 -4.98 23.08
C ILE A 178 -8.54 -5.28 21.65
N ILE A 179 -7.58 -4.52 21.11
CA ILE A 179 -7.12 -4.71 19.73
C ILE A 179 -6.48 -6.09 19.59
N LEU A 180 -5.66 -6.53 20.54
CA LEU A 180 -4.99 -7.83 20.52
C LEU A 180 -5.99 -8.99 20.56
N LEU A 181 -7.03 -8.90 21.39
CA LEU A 181 -8.09 -9.90 21.49
C LEU A 181 -8.83 -10.02 20.15
N VAL A 182 -9.34 -8.91 19.63
CA VAL A 182 -10.07 -8.91 18.35
C VAL A 182 -9.17 -9.37 17.19
N PHE A 183 -7.94 -8.88 17.14
CA PHE A 183 -6.94 -9.29 16.16
C PHE A 183 -6.69 -10.80 16.22
N SER A 184 -6.44 -11.36 17.39
CA SER A 184 -6.15 -12.79 17.56
C SER A 184 -7.36 -13.65 17.18
N SER A 185 -8.56 -13.27 17.63
CA SER A 185 -9.80 -13.97 17.28
C SER A 185 -10.13 -13.91 15.80
N TRP A 186 -9.78 -12.82 15.11
CA TRP A 186 -10.01 -12.66 13.67
C TRP A 186 -8.97 -13.42 12.84
N THR A 187 -7.69 -13.17 13.08
CA THR A 187 -6.58 -13.70 12.27
C THR A 187 -6.47 -15.23 12.31
N THR A 188 -6.79 -15.85 13.45
CA THR A 188 -6.75 -17.32 13.60
C THR A 188 -7.79 -18.05 12.74
N LYS A 189 -8.81 -17.35 12.22
CA LYS A 189 -9.79 -17.95 11.29
C LYS A 189 -9.21 -18.20 9.88
N PHE A 190 -8.14 -17.50 9.51
CA PHE A 190 -7.64 -17.51 8.13
C PHE A 190 -6.45 -18.44 7.97
N LYS A 191 -6.61 -19.47 7.14
CA LYS A 191 -5.54 -20.43 6.83
C LYS A 191 -4.27 -19.75 6.28
N ARG A 192 -4.43 -18.64 5.57
CA ARG A 192 -3.34 -17.84 4.99
C ARG A 192 -2.40 -17.23 6.02
N PHE A 193 -2.82 -17.13 7.28
CA PHE A 193 -1.99 -16.58 8.35
C PHE A 193 -0.96 -17.59 8.87
N PHE A 194 -1.27 -18.89 8.87
CA PHE A 194 -0.37 -19.92 9.42
C PHE A 194 1.00 -19.97 8.75
N PRO A 195 1.14 -19.89 7.40
CA PRO A 195 2.46 -19.86 6.77
C PRO A 195 3.36 -18.72 7.26
N ASN A 196 2.78 -17.56 7.60
CA ASN A 196 3.55 -16.43 8.13
C ASN A 196 4.05 -16.73 9.56
N ILE A 197 3.21 -17.35 10.41
CA ILE A 197 3.62 -17.81 11.74
C ILE A 197 4.71 -18.88 11.61
N THR A 198 4.49 -19.88 10.76
CA THR A 198 5.44 -20.97 10.53
C THR A 198 6.76 -20.44 9.98
N SER A 199 6.73 -19.44 9.09
CA SER A 199 7.94 -18.78 8.59
C SER A 199 8.71 -18.11 9.73
N VAL A 200 8.04 -17.34 10.60
CA VAL A 200 8.66 -16.72 11.78
C VAL A 200 9.23 -17.79 12.72
N PHE A 201 8.47 -18.85 13.01
CA PHE A 201 8.91 -19.94 13.90
C PHE A 201 10.11 -20.72 13.33
N ASN A 202 10.08 -21.05 12.04
CA ASN A 202 11.20 -21.71 11.38
C ASN A 202 12.46 -20.85 11.38
N LEU A 203 12.32 -19.53 11.20
CA LEU A 203 13.43 -18.58 11.30
C LEU A 203 14.01 -18.52 12.71
N LEU A 204 13.17 -18.43 13.75
CA LEU A 204 13.62 -18.44 15.15
C LEU A 204 14.38 -19.74 15.52
N ASN A 205 14.04 -20.85 14.88
CA ASN A 205 14.70 -22.14 15.07
C ASN A 205 15.91 -22.36 14.15
N GLY A 206 16.37 -21.34 13.43
CA GLY A 206 17.51 -21.44 12.50
C GLY A 206 17.24 -22.30 11.25
N LYS A 207 15.98 -22.70 11.02
CA LYS A 207 15.52 -23.53 9.89
C LYS A 207 14.98 -22.69 8.73
N GLY A 208 14.91 -21.37 8.88
CA GLY A 208 14.42 -20.50 7.84
C GLY A 208 15.50 -20.21 6.81
N SER A 209 15.21 -20.44 5.53
CA SER A 209 16.04 -19.94 4.43
C SER A 209 16.22 -18.43 4.56
N SER A 210 17.46 -17.94 4.39
CA SER A 210 17.72 -16.51 4.30
C SER A 210 16.83 -15.91 3.20
N ASN A 211 15.93 -15.01 3.59
CA ASN A 211 15.05 -14.33 2.64
C ASN A 211 15.88 -13.73 1.50
N LYS A 212 15.45 -13.95 0.25
CA LYS A 212 15.91 -13.30 -0.99
C LYS A 212 16.86 -12.13 -0.71
N SER A 213 18.16 -12.37 -0.83
CA SER A 213 19.23 -11.50 -0.36
C SER A 213 19.21 -10.14 -1.07
N LEU A 214 20.08 -9.22 -0.64
CA LEU A 214 20.37 -8.02 -1.40
C LEU A 214 20.68 -8.37 -2.88
N ASP A 215 21.36 -9.49 -3.11
CA ASP A 215 21.74 -9.99 -4.44
C ASP A 215 20.53 -10.32 -5.31
N ASP A 216 19.46 -10.89 -4.74
CA ASP A 216 18.20 -11.13 -5.48
C ASP A 216 17.54 -9.82 -5.94
N LYS A 217 17.67 -8.75 -5.15
CA LYS A 217 17.17 -7.43 -5.55
C LYS A 217 18.06 -6.82 -6.63
N LEU A 218 19.38 -6.90 -6.47
CA LEU A 218 20.35 -6.43 -7.46
C LEU A 218 20.22 -7.19 -8.79
N GLY A 219 20.01 -8.50 -8.75
CA GLY A 219 19.75 -9.33 -9.93
C GLY A 219 18.44 -8.99 -10.66
N LYS A 220 17.46 -8.36 -10.00
CA LYS A 220 16.28 -7.81 -10.67
C LYS A 220 16.58 -6.48 -11.36
N PHE A 221 17.42 -5.64 -10.77
CA PHE A 221 17.88 -4.40 -11.39
C PHE A 221 18.74 -4.69 -12.62
N SER A 222 19.63 -5.69 -12.57
CA SER A 222 20.43 -6.07 -13.74
C SER A 222 19.56 -6.56 -14.91
N LYS A 223 18.46 -7.30 -14.65
CA LYS A 223 17.50 -7.72 -15.70
C LYS A 223 16.83 -6.58 -16.45
N ILE A 224 16.75 -5.38 -15.87
CA ILE A 224 16.23 -4.19 -16.54
C ILE A 224 17.35 -3.25 -17.02
N GLY A 225 18.61 -3.69 -16.95
CA GLY A 225 19.78 -2.93 -17.36
C GLY A 225 20.18 -1.82 -16.38
N MET A 226 19.80 -1.93 -15.09
CA MET A 226 20.19 -0.98 -14.05
C MET A 226 21.35 -1.49 -13.22
N GLU A 227 22.47 -0.78 -13.26
CA GLU A 227 23.68 -1.07 -12.48
C GLU A 227 24.29 0.20 -11.86
N GLY A 228 25.03 0.04 -10.76
CA GLY A 228 25.81 1.11 -10.11
C GLY A 228 25.01 2.38 -9.80
N PHE A 229 25.46 3.52 -10.34
CA PHE A 229 24.87 4.84 -10.07
C PHE A 229 23.41 4.98 -10.54
N SER A 230 23.00 4.22 -11.55
CA SER A 230 21.61 4.23 -12.05
C SER A 230 20.61 3.79 -10.98
N ILE A 231 21.01 2.90 -10.07
CA ILE A 231 20.19 2.44 -8.94
C ILE A 231 19.98 3.59 -7.94
N ILE A 232 21.03 4.38 -7.65
CA ILE A 232 20.93 5.55 -6.76
C ILE A 232 19.98 6.58 -7.36
N ILE A 233 20.13 6.87 -8.66
CA ILE A 233 19.19 7.75 -9.38
C ILE A 233 17.77 7.20 -9.27
N TYR A 234 17.55 5.91 -9.50
CA TYR A 234 16.23 5.28 -9.37
C TYR A 234 15.65 5.45 -7.97
N VAL A 235 16.44 5.24 -6.90
CA VAL A 235 15.98 5.44 -5.52
C VAL A 235 15.59 6.90 -5.27
N ILE A 236 16.38 7.87 -5.76
CA ILE A 236 16.05 9.30 -5.65
C ILE A 236 14.74 9.61 -6.41
N LYS A 237 14.55 9.04 -7.59
CA LYS A 237 13.31 9.19 -8.37
C LYS A 237 12.11 8.61 -7.64
N ALA A 238 12.25 7.39 -7.10
CA ALA A 238 11.17 6.64 -6.49
C ALA A 238 10.81 7.11 -5.08
N MET A 239 11.79 7.60 -4.33
CA MET A 239 11.65 7.90 -2.89
C MET A 239 12.07 9.32 -2.51
N GLY A 240 12.49 10.15 -3.45
CA GLY A 240 13.09 11.46 -3.16
C GLY A 240 12.19 12.38 -2.33
N SER A 241 10.89 12.43 -2.63
CA SER A 241 9.93 13.20 -1.81
C SER A 241 9.84 12.65 -0.37
N ASN A 242 9.78 11.32 -0.20
CA ASN A 242 9.80 10.68 1.12
C ASN A 242 11.12 10.92 1.87
N ILE A 243 12.26 10.94 1.17
CA ILE A 243 13.59 11.24 1.75
C ILE A 243 13.63 12.68 2.25
N ILE A 244 13.17 13.64 1.45
CA ILE A 244 13.11 15.06 1.83
C ILE A 244 12.24 15.23 3.08
N MET A 245 11.03 14.65 3.09
CA MET A 245 10.11 14.72 4.22
C MET A 245 10.67 14.04 5.48
N PHE A 246 11.41 12.95 5.31
CA PHE A 246 12.13 12.29 6.41
C PHE A 246 13.22 13.18 6.99
N MET A 247 14.06 13.79 6.14
CA MET A 247 15.12 14.72 6.58
C MET A 247 14.53 15.91 7.34
N MET A 248 13.44 16.50 6.83
CA MET A 248 12.71 17.58 7.52
C MET A 248 12.16 17.13 8.88
N SER A 249 11.65 15.90 8.97
CA SER A 249 11.18 15.31 10.23
C SER A 249 12.34 15.08 11.22
N GLY A 250 13.52 14.67 10.73
CA GLY A 250 14.76 14.56 11.52
C GLY A 250 15.22 15.91 12.08
N ILE A 251 15.28 16.95 11.25
CA ILE A 251 15.62 18.31 11.69
C ILE A 251 14.58 18.81 12.71
N SER A 252 13.30 18.53 12.46
CA SER A 252 12.21 18.87 13.37
C SER A 252 12.37 18.20 14.73
N LEU A 253 12.86 16.96 14.79
CA LEU A 253 13.18 16.28 16.05
C LEU A 253 14.30 17.01 16.80
N ILE A 254 15.38 17.38 16.12
CA ILE A 254 16.49 18.14 16.73
C ILE A 254 16.00 19.48 17.28
N LEU A 255 15.22 20.23 16.49
CA LEU A 255 14.62 21.50 16.90
C LEU A 255 13.65 21.34 18.07
N PHE A 256 12.87 20.25 18.08
CA PHE A 256 11.94 19.94 19.16
C PHE A 256 12.70 19.62 20.44
N ILE A 257 13.71 18.76 20.41
CA ILE A 257 14.54 18.40 21.57
C ILE A 257 15.23 19.64 22.16
N LYS A 258 15.79 20.52 21.31
CA LYS A 258 16.45 21.76 21.76
C LYS A 258 15.51 22.68 22.56
N ASN A 259 14.23 22.70 22.20
CA ASN A 259 13.22 23.55 22.83
C ASN A 259 12.32 22.80 23.82
N TYR A 260 12.58 21.50 24.05
CA TYR A 260 11.75 20.65 24.87
C TYR A 260 11.88 21.06 26.32
N LYS A 261 10.77 21.52 26.92
CA LYS A 261 10.73 21.86 28.35
C LYS A 261 10.18 20.72 29.19
N GLY A 262 9.47 19.77 28.57
CA GLY A 262 9.01 18.53 29.19
C GLY A 262 7.88 18.69 30.20
N TYR A 263 7.25 19.87 30.26
CA TYR A 263 6.24 20.18 31.26
C TYR A 263 4.81 19.99 30.74
N SER A 264 4.56 20.02 29.42
CA SER A 264 3.20 19.97 28.88
C SER A 264 2.77 18.59 28.38
N LYS A 265 1.47 18.29 28.52
CA LYS A 265 0.84 17.10 27.90
C LYS A 265 0.95 17.12 26.37
N ILE A 266 0.98 18.30 25.77
CA ILE A 266 1.05 18.48 24.31
C ILE A 266 2.42 18.06 23.79
N GLU A 267 3.52 18.46 24.46
CA GLU A 267 4.87 18.03 24.09
C GLU A 267 5.00 16.49 24.12
N LYS A 268 4.42 15.82 25.12
CA LYS A 268 4.38 14.35 25.16
C LYS A 268 3.63 13.75 23.97
N ASN A 269 2.52 14.35 23.55
CA ASN A 269 1.77 13.90 22.39
C ASN A 269 2.57 14.09 21.07
N ILE A 270 3.40 15.12 20.97
CA ILE A 270 4.29 15.33 19.82
C ILE A 270 5.38 14.24 19.78
N ILE A 271 5.94 13.86 20.93
CA ILE A 271 6.89 12.72 21.03
C ILE A 271 6.26 11.44 20.49
N VAL A 272 4.98 11.17 20.79
CA VAL A 272 4.27 10.01 20.25
C VAL A 272 4.28 10.01 18.71
N ILE A 273 4.07 11.16 18.06
CA ILE A 273 4.11 11.27 16.59
C ILE A 273 5.53 11.04 16.05
N PHE A 274 6.57 11.51 16.75
CA PHE A 274 7.95 11.18 16.41
C PHE A 274 8.21 9.67 16.52
N CYS A 275 7.82 9.04 17.64
CA CYS A 275 7.98 7.60 17.85
C CYS A 275 7.29 6.79 16.75
N LEU A 276 6.05 7.14 16.40
CA LEU A 276 5.31 6.53 15.29
C LEU A 276 6.10 6.56 13.98
N THR A 277 6.53 7.76 13.60
CA THR A 277 7.22 8.01 12.33
C THR A 277 8.54 7.24 12.28
N PHE A 278 9.39 7.40 13.30
CA PHE A 278 10.72 6.78 13.31
C PHE A 278 10.68 5.26 13.54
N LEU A 279 9.70 4.74 14.28
CA LEU A 279 9.48 3.28 14.38
C LEU A 279 9.16 2.68 13.01
N ALA A 280 8.28 3.32 12.23
CA ALA A 280 7.94 2.86 10.89
C ALA A 280 9.15 2.90 9.94
N TYR A 281 9.95 3.97 9.97
CA TYR A 281 11.21 4.04 9.20
C TYR A 281 12.20 2.96 9.63
N PHE A 282 12.38 2.75 10.94
CA PHE A 282 13.25 1.70 11.47
C PHE A 282 12.81 0.32 10.97
N LEU A 283 11.52 -0.02 11.06
CA LEU A 283 10.99 -1.28 10.56
C LEU A 283 11.20 -1.43 9.04
N TYR A 284 10.98 -0.37 8.27
CA TYR A 284 11.23 -0.38 6.82
C TYR A 284 12.70 -0.66 6.49
N ILE A 285 13.64 0.01 7.17
CA ILE A 285 15.08 -0.21 6.98
C ILE A 285 15.46 -1.62 7.42
N ALA A 286 14.98 -2.07 8.58
CA ALA A 286 15.26 -3.39 9.11
C ALA A 286 14.84 -4.52 8.16
N VAL A 287 13.73 -4.34 7.42
CA VAL A 287 13.29 -5.29 6.39
C VAL A 287 14.20 -5.27 5.18
N ASN A 288 14.54 -4.07 4.70
CA ASN A 288 15.27 -3.93 3.45
C ASN A 288 16.73 -4.31 3.56
N LEU A 289 17.33 -4.13 4.74
CA LEU A 289 18.67 -4.56 5.11
C LEU A 289 18.70 -5.95 5.75
N ASN A 290 17.56 -6.65 5.82
CA ASN A 290 17.42 -7.98 6.44
C ASN A 290 17.92 -8.03 7.91
N LEU A 291 17.86 -6.92 8.67
CA LEU A 291 18.26 -6.85 10.08
C LEU A 291 17.33 -7.67 10.98
N ILE A 292 16.03 -7.73 10.63
CA ILE A 292 15.04 -8.51 11.36
C ILE A 292 14.40 -9.50 10.39
N GLN A 293 14.74 -10.77 10.57
CA GLN A 293 14.23 -11.86 9.75
C GLN A 293 12.72 -12.03 9.97
N GLY A 294 11.99 -12.42 8.92
CA GLY A 294 10.54 -12.67 8.99
C GLY A 294 9.64 -11.46 8.80
N LEU A 295 10.16 -10.22 8.94
CA LEU A 295 9.35 -9.03 8.68
C LEU A 295 8.82 -8.97 7.23
N LYS A 296 9.56 -9.50 6.26
CA LYS A 296 9.09 -9.59 4.87
C LYS A 296 7.84 -10.46 4.72
N ALA A 297 7.69 -11.51 5.55
CA ALA A 297 6.51 -12.38 5.52
C ALA A 297 5.23 -11.62 5.91
N ILE A 298 5.35 -10.55 6.71
CA ILE A 298 4.22 -9.70 7.10
C ILE A 298 4.05 -8.45 6.22
N GLY A 299 4.70 -8.40 5.05
CA GLY A 299 4.56 -7.28 4.09
C GLY A 299 5.18 -5.96 4.57
N ALA A 300 6.24 -6.06 5.38
CA ALA A 300 6.85 -4.92 6.06
C ALA A 300 7.59 -3.93 5.12
N ASP A 301 7.75 -4.26 3.84
CA ASP A 301 8.14 -3.31 2.78
C ASP A 301 7.19 -2.11 2.71
N ARG A 302 5.94 -2.29 3.12
CA ARG A 302 4.91 -1.24 3.17
C ARG A 302 5.10 -0.22 4.30
N PHE A 303 5.98 -0.47 5.28
CA PHE A 303 6.18 0.43 6.42
C PHE A 303 6.65 1.83 6.04
N ILE A 304 7.25 2.01 4.85
CA ILE A 304 7.55 3.35 4.33
C ILE A 304 6.30 4.25 4.25
N THR A 305 5.13 3.68 3.92
CA THR A 305 3.88 4.47 3.84
C THR A 305 3.36 4.85 5.24
N TYR A 306 3.52 3.95 6.22
CA TYR A 306 3.19 4.25 7.62
C TYR A 306 4.07 5.38 8.16
N ALA A 307 5.34 5.37 7.77
CA ALA A 307 6.29 6.39 8.14
C ALA A 307 5.94 7.74 7.49
N SER A 308 5.61 7.75 6.19
CA SER A 308 5.34 8.99 5.47
C SER A 308 4.10 9.72 5.95
N ILE A 309 3.07 9.03 6.46
CA ILE A 309 1.80 9.63 6.90
C ILE A 309 1.95 10.77 7.91
N PHE A 310 2.85 10.63 8.86
CA PHE A 310 2.99 11.61 9.94
C PHE A 310 4.05 12.68 9.65
N THR A 311 4.86 12.48 8.61
CA THR A 311 5.90 13.45 8.21
C THR A 311 5.36 14.84 7.86
N PRO A 312 4.13 15.06 7.33
CA PRO A 312 3.59 16.41 7.13
C PRO A 312 3.43 17.21 8.43
N ILE A 313 3.02 16.53 9.51
CA ILE A 313 2.90 17.15 10.84
C ILE A 313 4.28 17.56 11.34
N LEU A 314 5.24 16.65 11.29
CA LEU A 314 6.59 16.89 11.77
C LEU A 314 7.30 17.95 10.94
N SER A 315 7.26 17.85 9.61
CA SER A 315 7.86 18.80 8.67
C SER A 315 7.37 20.23 8.85
N SER A 316 6.13 20.42 9.34
CA SER A 316 5.61 21.75 9.65
C SER A 316 6.41 22.47 10.74
N ILE A 317 6.99 21.74 11.71
CA ILE A 317 7.82 22.31 12.78
C ILE A 317 9.07 22.96 12.18
N PHE A 318 9.77 22.25 11.30
CA PHE A 318 10.92 22.78 10.57
C PHE A 318 10.54 23.98 9.69
N LEU A 319 9.48 23.87 8.88
CA LEU A 319 9.07 24.96 7.99
C LEU A 319 8.65 26.23 8.75
N VAL A 320 7.88 26.09 9.84
CA VAL A 320 7.52 27.23 10.70
C VAL A 320 8.77 27.87 11.31
N SER A 321 9.77 27.06 11.70
CA SER A 321 11.01 27.59 12.29
C SER A 321 11.78 28.50 11.32
N ILE A 322 11.81 28.16 10.03
CA ILE A 322 12.40 29.00 8.98
C ILE A 322 11.60 30.31 8.82
N LEU A 323 10.27 30.24 8.84
CA LEU A 323 9.41 31.41 8.67
C LEU A 323 9.49 32.41 9.85
N LYS A 324 10.00 31.98 11.00
CA LYS A 324 10.21 32.81 12.20
C LYS A 324 11.58 33.50 12.22
N ILE A 325 12.45 33.28 11.24
CA ILE A 325 13.74 33.96 11.15
C ILE A 325 13.51 35.47 10.87
N ASN A 326 14.40 36.31 11.42
CA ASN A 326 14.37 37.77 11.28
C ASN A 326 14.20 38.23 9.82
N LYS A 327 13.56 39.40 9.62
CA LYS A 327 13.22 39.99 8.31
C LYS A 327 14.30 39.89 7.21
N PRO A 328 15.59 40.23 7.44
CA PRO A 328 16.59 40.19 6.36
C PRO A 328 16.79 38.78 5.76
N PHE A 329 16.57 37.72 6.54
CA PHE A 329 16.73 36.34 6.07
C PHE A 329 15.39 35.66 5.75
N LYS A 330 14.25 36.32 6.01
CA LYS A 330 12.91 35.76 5.79
C LYS A 330 12.65 35.47 4.31
N ASN A 331 13.05 36.37 3.42
CA ASN A 331 12.88 36.18 1.96
C ASN A 331 13.68 34.98 1.47
N THR A 332 14.94 34.85 1.90
CA THR A 332 15.78 33.68 1.61
C THR A 332 15.15 32.39 2.14
N GLY A 333 14.61 32.41 3.36
CA GLY A 333 13.89 31.28 3.94
C GLY A 333 12.66 30.86 3.13
N ILE A 334 11.85 31.82 2.67
CA ILE A 334 10.69 31.54 1.80
C ILE A 334 11.13 30.95 0.47
N SER A 335 12.20 31.45 -0.15
CA SER A 335 12.76 30.88 -1.38
C SER A 335 13.23 29.44 -1.19
N ILE A 336 13.92 29.14 -0.08
CA ILE A 336 14.36 27.77 0.27
C ILE A 336 13.14 26.86 0.45
N ILE A 337 12.12 27.29 1.19
CA ILE A 337 10.90 26.51 1.37
C ILE A 337 10.23 26.24 0.02
N SER A 338 10.09 27.28 -0.82
CA SER A 338 9.48 27.15 -2.15
C SER A 338 10.25 26.16 -3.02
N LEU A 339 11.59 26.23 -3.00
CA LEU A 339 12.43 25.27 -3.71
C LEU A 339 12.23 23.84 -3.21
N ILE A 340 12.22 23.61 -1.88
CA ILE A 340 11.96 22.28 -1.30
C ILE A 340 10.60 21.74 -1.74
N LEU A 341 9.56 22.57 -1.70
CA LEU A 341 8.21 22.19 -2.11
C LEU A 341 8.14 21.86 -3.60
N ILE A 342 8.75 22.69 -4.46
CA ILE A 342 8.80 22.47 -5.91
C ILE A 342 9.56 21.18 -6.22
N VAL A 343 10.75 20.98 -5.66
CA VAL A 343 11.57 19.78 -5.89
C VAL A 343 10.82 18.52 -5.42
N SER A 344 10.24 18.56 -4.23
CA SER A 344 9.47 17.42 -3.70
C SER A 344 8.24 17.10 -4.55
N SER A 345 7.49 18.13 -4.97
CA SER A 345 6.32 17.98 -5.84
C SER A 345 6.70 17.40 -7.20
N THR A 346 7.78 17.90 -7.82
CA THR A 346 8.28 17.39 -9.10
C THR A 346 8.70 15.94 -9.00
N LEU A 347 9.52 15.58 -8.00
CA LEU A 347 9.93 14.20 -7.77
C LEU A 347 8.72 13.28 -7.55
N SER A 348 7.76 13.70 -6.74
CA SER A 348 6.58 12.88 -6.49
C SER A 348 5.69 12.74 -7.71
N SER A 349 5.54 13.80 -8.52
CA SER A 349 4.71 13.77 -9.75
C SER A 349 5.34 12.89 -10.83
N LEU A 350 6.67 12.92 -10.98
CA LEU A 350 7.40 12.09 -11.95
C LEU A 350 7.32 10.60 -11.62
N TYR A 351 7.21 10.22 -10.34
CA TYR A 351 7.08 8.83 -9.93
C TYR A 351 5.62 8.36 -9.84
N MET A 352 4.66 9.29 -9.72
CA MET A 352 3.24 8.98 -9.60
C MET A 352 2.71 8.13 -10.75
N TYR A 353 3.10 8.48 -11.98
CA TYR A 353 2.67 7.79 -13.19
C TYR A 353 3.74 6.79 -13.62
N PRO A 354 3.42 5.48 -13.64
CA PRO A 354 4.32 4.48 -14.20
C PRO A 354 4.71 4.85 -15.63
N SER A 355 6.01 4.82 -15.90
CA SER A 355 6.56 5.21 -17.20
C SER A 355 7.94 4.60 -17.39
N THR A 356 8.56 4.84 -18.54
CA THR A 356 9.97 4.52 -18.79
C THR A 356 10.90 5.25 -17.81
N TYR A 357 10.50 6.39 -17.25
CA TYR A 357 11.29 7.11 -16.24
C TYR A 357 11.39 6.35 -14.91
N SER A 358 10.31 5.69 -14.50
CA SER A 358 10.23 4.85 -13.30
C SER A 358 10.41 3.35 -13.58
N VAL A 359 10.62 2.97 -14.84
CA VAL A 359 10.77 1.57 -15.30
C VAL A 359 9.65 0.66 -14.79
N MET A 360 8.45 1.23 -14.70
CA MET A 360 7.23 0.56 -14.26
C MET A 360 6.17 0.63 -15.36
N PRO A 361 5.57 -0.49 -15.76
CA PRO A 361 4.41 -0.46 -16.64
C PRO A 361 3.21 0.13 -15.91
N SER A 362 2.28 0.70 -16.68
CA SER A 362 0.99 1.12 -16.13
C SER A 362 0.30 -0.07 -15.47
N SER A 363 -0.44 0.17 -14.40
CA SER A 363 -1.34 -0.85 -13.84
C SER A 363 -2.82 -0.48 -14.04
N GLN A 364 -3.07 0.59 -14.81
CA GLN A 364 -4.40 0.96 -15.23
C GLN A 364 -4.95 -0.11 -16.18
N ASN A 365 -6.23 -0.40 -16.03
CA ASN A 365 -6.94 -1.34 -16.89
C ASN A 365 -8.03 -0.56 -17.61
N THR A 366 -8.10 -0.71 -18.92
CA THR A 366 -9.07 -0.02 -19.75
C THR A 366 -10.39 -0.79 -19.80
N PHE A 367 -11.46 -0.10 -20.17
CA PHE A 367 -12.75 -0.75 -20.42
C PHE A 367 -12.65 -1.75 -21.58
N MET A 368 -11.84 -1.49 -22.62
CA MET A 368 -11.65 -2.44 -23.72
C MET A 368 -11.02 -3.75 -23.23
N ASN A 369 -9.99 -3.67 -22.37
CA ASN A 369 -9.40 -4.88 -21.77
C ASN A 369 -10.42 -5.63 -20.90
N PHE A 370 -11.21 -4.89 -20.11
CA PHE A 370 -12.29 -5.47 -19.30
C PHE A 370 -13.37 -6.15 -20.15
N TYR A 371 -13.79 -5.54 -21.25
CA TYR A 371 -14.76 -6.14 -22.18
C TYR A 371 -14.20 -7.36 -22.91
N GLY A 372 -12.91 -7.37 -23.24
CA GLY A 372 -12.24 -8.55 -23.80
C GLY A 372 -12.32 -9.74 -22.85
N TYR A 373 -12.01 -9.54 -21.57
CA TYR A 373 -12.17 -10.58 -20.55
C TYR A 373 -13.63 -10.95 -20.31
N SER A 374 -14.56 -9.99 -20.35
CA SER A 374 -15.99 -10.27 -20.23
C SER A 374 -16.49 -11.16 -21.36
N TRP A 375 -16.09 -10.88 -22.61
CA TRP A 375 -16.37 -11.74 -23.75
C TRP A 375 -15.76 -13.12 -23.54
N LEU A 376 -14.47 -13.20 -23.18
CA LEU A 376 -13.79 -14.48 -22.97
C LEU A 376 -14.51 -15.34 -21.92
N PHE A 377 -14.83 -14.80 -20.74
CA PHE A 377 -15.48 -15.60 -19.68
C PHE A 377 -16.94 -15.96 -19.97
N ASN A 378 -17.62 -15.18 -20.81
CA ASN A 378 -18.99 -15.48 -21.22
C ASN A 378 -19.07 -16.49 -22.37
N ASN A 379 -17.98 -16.68 -23.12
CA ASN A 379 -17.93 -17.59 -24.28
C ASN A 379 -16.99 -18.80 -24.08
N ASN A 380 -16.19 -18.82 -23.01
CA ASN A 380 -15.31 -19.95 -22.69
C ASN A 380 -16.09 -21.12 -22.08
N HIS A 381 -16.77 -21.89 -22.93
CA HIS A 381 -17.53 -23.08 -22.52
C HIS A 381 -16.76 -24.40 -22.66
N GLU A 382 -15.78 -24.46 -23.57
CA GLU A 382 -15.19 -25.73 -24.04
C GLU A 382 -13.72 -25.92 -23.64
N HIS A 383 -12.93 -24.85 -23.46
CA HIS A 383 -11.48 -24.97 -23.23
C HIS A 383 -11.08 -24.45 -21.84
N PRO A 384 -10.64 -25.32 -20.92
CA PRO A 384 -10.42 -24.90 -19.55
C PRO A 384 -9.16 -24.07 -19.36
N GLU A 385 -8.26 -23.93 -20.34
CA GLU A 385 -6.98 -23.22 -20.15
C GLU A 385 -6.96 -21.85 -20.84
N ILE A 386 -6.54 -20.83 -20.07
CA ILE A 386 -6.33 -19.46 -20.54
C ILE A 386 -4.86 -19.10 -20.29
N LEU A 387 -4.14 -18.77 -21.37
CA LEU A 387 -2.80 -18.24 -21.33
C LEU A 387 -2.81 -16.71 -21.44
N SER A 388 -1.91 -16.05 -20.72
CA SER A 388 -1.76 -14.59 -20.75
C SER A 388 -0.33 -14.19 -20.39
N ILE A 389 0.06 -12.95 -20.73
CA ILE A 389 1.42 -12.45 -20.50
C ILE A 389 1.54 -11.77 -19.12
N LEU A 390 0.94 -10.59 -18.93
CA LEU A 390 0.95 -9.83 -17.66
C LEU A 390 -0.40 -9.83 -16.97
N SER A 391 -1.46 -9.83 -17.76
CA SER A 391 -2.82 -9.78 -17.25
C SER A 391 -3.11 -11.00 -16.37
N SER A 392 -3.96 -10.81 -15.37
CA SER A 392 -4.27 -11.82 -14.38
C SER A 392 -5.74 -12.19 -14.52
N PRO A 393 -6.09 -13.19 -15.36
CA PRO A 393 -7.48 -13.39 -15.78
C PRO A 393 -8.42 -13.64 -14.60
N PHE A 394 -7.96 -14.34 -13.56
CA PHE A 394 -8.77 -14.57 -12.35
C PHE A 394 -9.26 -13.27 -11.69
N ARG A 395 -8.45 -12.19 -11.71
CA ARG A 395 -8.84 -10.92 -11.12
C ARG A 395 -9.97 -10.25 -11.91
N TYR A 396 -9.94 -10.40 -13.24
CA TYR A 396 -11.01 -9.93 -14.11
C TYR A 396 -12.28 -10.77 -13.90
N LYS A 397 -12.15 -12.10 -13.81
CA LYS A 397 -13.25 -12.98 -13.46
C LYS A 397 -13.92 -12.51 -12.17
N ASP A 398 -13.15 -12.30 -11.10
CA ASP A 398 -13.67 -11.83 -9.82
C ASP A 398 -14.46 -10.53 -9.98
N ALA A 399 -13.92 -9.55 -10.71
CA ALA A 399 -14.58 -8.26 -10.90
C ALA A 399 -15.86 -8.34 -11.76
N ILE A 400 -15.90 -9.25 -12.74
CA ILE A 400 -17.03 -9.41 -13.67
C ILE A 400 -18.15 -10.24 -13.03
N MET A 401 -17.80 -11.35 -12.38
CA MET A 401 -18.76 -12.37 -11.93
C MET A 401 -18.95 -12.41 -10.41
N GLY A 402 -18.12 -11.70 -9.64
CA GLY A 402 -18.00 -11.90 -8.19
C GLY A 402 -16.97 -12.99 -7.86
N VAL A 403 -16.47 -12.98 -6.62
CA VAL A 403 -15.49 -13.96 -6.13
C VAL A 403 -16.17 -15.30 -5.82
N SER A 404 -17.45 -15.26 -5.45
CA SER A 404 -18.27 -16.43 -5.14
C SER A 404 -18.67 -17.26 -6.37
N ALA A 405 -18.49 -16.74 -7.59
CA ALA A 405 -18.90 -17.41 -8.82
C ALA A 405 -18.12 -18.71 -9.08
N THR A 406 -18.83 -19.83 -9.04
CA THR A 406 -18.28 -21.19 -9.20
C THR A 406 -18.15 -21.66 -10.66
N LYS A 407 -18.57 -20.85 -11.66
CA LYS A 407 -18.39 -21.20 -13.07
C LYS A 407 -16.94 -21.60 -13.35
N ASN A 408 -16.79 -22.72 -14.08
CA ASN A 408 -15.55 -23.40 -14.50
C ASN A 408 -14.35 -22.48 -14.33
N ILE A 409 -13.60 -22.68 -13.24
CA ILE A 409 -12.40 -21.89 -12.98
C ILE A 409 -11.38 -22.31 -14.05
N PRO A 410 -11.11 -21.47 -15.06
CA PRO A 410 -10.14 -21.82 -16.06
C PRO A 410 -8.77 -21.98 -15.38
N ARG A 411 -8.00 -22.98 -15.81
CA ARG A 411 -6.57 -23.04 -15.49
C ARG A 411 -5.91 -21.85 -16.18
N TYR A 412 -5.15 -21.10 -15.40
CA TYR A 412 -4.42 -19.94 -15.91
C TYR A 412 -2.94 -20.29 -16.00
N ARG A 413 -2.35 -20.08 -17.16
CA ARG A 413 -0.91 -20.24 -17.37
C ARG A 413 -0.31 -18.94 -17.88
N THR A 414 0.92 -18.67 -17.48
CA THR A 414 1.72 -17.63 -18.12
C THR A 414 2.17 -18.13 -19.48
N LEU A 415 2.04 -17.29 -20.50
CA LEU A 415 2.55 -17.60 -21.83
C LEU A 415 4.08 -17.78 -21.79
N PRO A 416 4.64 -18.79 -22.50
CA PRO A 416 6.08 -18.98 -22.58
C PRO A 416 6.76 -17.80 -23.26
N ASP A 417 8.05 -17.61 -22.95
CA ASP A 417 8.85 -16.53 -23.50
C ASP A 417 8.93 -16.69 -25.03
N HIS A 418 8.84 -15.58 -25.76
CA HIS A 418 8.81 -15.55 -27.23
C HIS A 418 7.75 -16.45 -27.87
N PHE A 419 6.65 -16.74 -27.15
CA PHE A 419 5.61 -17.70 -27.58
C PHE A 419 6.18 -19.09 -27.88
N ASP A 420 7.38 -19.38 -27.36
CA ASP A 420 8.16 -20.59 -27.61
C ASP A 420 8.69 -20.76 -29.06
N TYR A 421 8.64 -19.71 -29.89
CA TYR A 421 9.11 -19.75 -31.28
C TYR A 421 10.62 -19.97 -31.48
N TYR A 422 11.38 -20.14 -30.39
CA TYR A 422 12.79 -20.56 -30.45
C TYR A 422 12.96 -22.07 -30.47
N GLU A 423 12.07 -22.80 -29.80
CA GLU A 423 12.11 -24.27 -29.74
C GLU A 423 11.09 -24.89 -30.72
N ASN A 424 10.07 -24.11 -31.10
CA ASN A 424 8.90 -24.58 -31.83
C ASN A 424 8.59 -23.73 -33.07
N ILE A 425 7.98 -24.35 -34.08
CA ILE A 425 7.60 -23.69 -35.34
C ILE A 425 6.31 -22.88 -35.17
N SER A 426 5.39 -23.37 -34.34
CA SER A 426 4.09 -22.76 -34.04
C SER A 426 3.88 -22.66 -32.53
N LEU A 427 2.98 -21.79 -32.10
CA LEU A 427 2.56 -21.74 -30.70
C LEU A 427 1.78 -23.02 -30.31
N GLY A 428 1.01 -23.60 -31.24
CA GLY A 428 0.26 -24.82 -31.03
C GLY A 428 1.10 -26.04 -30.64
N SER A 429 2.35 -26.13 -31.09
CA SER A 429 3.25 -27.23 -30.69
C SER A 429 3.80 -27.07 -29.27
N SER A 430 3.72 -25.86 -28.68
CA SER A 430 4.17 -25.58 -27.31
C SER A 430 3.11 -25.86 -26.23
N ILE A 431 1.84 -26.05 -26.62
CA ILE A 431 0.72 -26.25 -25.68
C ILE A 431 0.24 -27.70 -25.64
N HIS A 432 -0.28 -28.13 -24.49
CA HIS A 432 -0.69 -29.52 -24.29
C HIS A 432 -2.16 -29.80 -24.65
N THR A 433 -2.97 -28.75 -24.75
CA THR A 433 -4.41 -28.79 -25.04
C THR A 433 -4.80 -27.50 -25.73
N ASP A 434 -5.84 -27.55 -26.56
CA ASP A 434 -6.47 -26.35 -27.13
C ASP A 434 -6.81 -25.36 -26.02
N SER A 435 -6.38 -24.12 -26.21
CA SER A 435 -6.39 -23.13 -25.15
C SER A 435 -6.70 -21.74 -25.70
N TYR A 436 -7.31 -20.91 -24.85
CA TYR A 436 -7.46 -19.49 -25.16
C TYR A 436 -6.18 -18.74 -24.80
N VAL A 437 -5.69 -17.92 -25.71
CA VAL A 437 -4.61 -16.97 -25.43
C VAL A 437 -5.21 -15.57 -25.42
N PHE A 438 -5.01 -14.85 -24.31
CA PHE A 438 -5.45 -13.47 -24.17
C PHE A 438 -4.24 -12.53 -24.26
N ILE A 439 -4.19 -11.72 -25.31
CA ILE A 439 -3.17 -10.70 -25.51
C ILE A 439 -3.82 -9.32 -25.41
N SER A 440 -3.37 -8.54 -24.43
CA SER A 440 -3.75 -7.14 -24.31
C SER A 440 -2.70 -6.20 -24.90
N GLU A 441 -3.12 -4.99 -25.25
CA GLU A 441 -2.22 -3.94 -25.73
C GLU A 441 -1.14 -3.60 -24.69
N ILE A 442 -1.48 -3.66 -23.40
CA ILE A 442 -0.50 -3.43 -22.33
C ILE A 442 0.57 -4.52 -22.28
N ASP A 443 0.26 -5.77 -22.65
CA ASP A 443 1.24 -6.84 -22.75
C ASP A 443 2.29 -6.51 -23.83
N LYS A 444 1.82 -6.07 -25.01
CA LYS A 444 2.68 -5.68 -26.14
C LYS A 444 3.53 -4.45 -25.82
N ILE A 445 2.91 -3.37 -25.34
CA ILE A 445 3.61 -2.11 -25.04
C ILE A 445 4.62 -2.28 -23.90
N THR A 446 4.30 -3.10 -22.89
CA THR A 446 5.21 -3.28 -21.75
C THR A 446 6.52 -3.92 -22.18
N TYR A 447 6.49 -5.01 -22.95
CA TYR A 447 7.71 -5.70 -23.37
C TYR A 447 8.40 -5.07 -24.58
N SER A 448 7.69 -4.31 -25.43
CA SER A 448 8.34 -3.53 -26.50
C SER A 448 8.91 -2.20 -25.99
N GLY A 449 8.41 -1.67 -24.88
CA GLY A 449 8.80 -0.39 -24.28
C GLY A 449 9.54 -0.55 -22.95
N VAL A 450 8.79 -0.48 -21.84
CA VAL A 450 9.35 -0.34 -20.48
C VAL A 450 10.26 -1.49 -20.07
N TRP A 451 9.91 -2.72 -20.46
CA TRP A 451 10.62 -3.96 -20.11
C TRP A 451 11.30 -4.60 -21.31
N LYS A 452 11.67 -3.81 -22.32
CA LYS A 452 12.42 -4.28 -23.49
C LYS A 452 13.67 -5.08 -23.13
N ASN A 453 14.43 -4.62 -22.13
CA ASN A 453 15.67 -5.27 -21.69
C ASN A 453 15.44 -6.60 -20.97
N VAL A 454 14.22 -6.87 -20.49
CA VAL A 454 13.89 -8.15 -19.84
C VAL A 454 13.92 -9.28 -20.87
N GLY A 455 13.60 -8.97 -22.13
CA GLY A 455 13.77 -9.89 -23.25
C GLY A 455 12.85 -11.11 -23.22
N ARG A 456 11.67 -11.06 -22.59
CA ARG A 456 10.68 -12.16 -22.67
C ARG A 456 9.87 -12.16 -23.97
N PHE A 457 9.61 -10.97 -24.52
CA PHE A 457 8.82 -10.77 -25.74
C PHE A 457 9.34 -9.54 -26.49
N ASN A 458 9.19 -9.53 -27.81
CA ASN A 458 9.55 -8.44 -28.71
C ASN A 458 8.51 -8.32 -29.85
N ASN A 459 8.61 -7.27 -30.68
CA ASN A 459 7.64 -7.02 -31.76
C ASN A 459 7.58 -8.15 -32.81
N ASN A 460 8.72 -8.76 -33.15
CA ASN A 460 8.79 -9.84 -34.12
C ASN A 460 8.05 -11.09 -33.62
N ASP A 461 8.04 -11.34 -32.31
CA ASP A 461 7.28 -12.44 -31.75
C ASP A 461 5.76 -12.27 -31.99
N PHE A 462 5.25 -11.04 -31.84
CA PHE A 462 3.84 -10.75 -32.15
C PHE A 462 3.55 -10.81 -33.65
N GLU A 463 4.49 -10.41 -34.51
CA GLU A 463 4.35 -10.49 -35.97
C GLU A 463 4.31 -11.94 -36.48
N LYS A 464 5.07 -12.84 -35.84
CA LYS A 464 5.06 -14.29 -36.13
C LYS A 464 3.72 -14.98 -35.85
N THR A 465 2.86 -14.39 -35.02
CA THR A 465 1.52 -14.94 -34.76
C THR A 465 0.57 -14.81 -35.95
N CYS A 466 0.84 -13.92 -36.90
CA CYS A 466 0.01 -13.72 -38.09
C CYS A 466 0.04 -14.90 -39.08
N PRO A 467 1.21 -15.44 -39.47
CA PRO A 467 1.28 -16.63 -40.33
C PRO A 467 1.09 -17.97 -39.59
N ASP A 468 0.99 -17.97 -38.26
CA ASP A 468 0.87 -19.20 -37.47
C ASP A 468 -0.53 -19.84 -37.63
N THR A 469 -0.58 -20.97 -38.33
CA THR A 469 -1.84 -21.67 -38.66
C THR A 469 -2.53 -22.30 -37.46
N THR A 470 -1.85 -22.40 -36.31
CA THR A 470 -2.43 -22.94 -35.07
C THR A 470 -3.28 -21.90 -34.33
N ILE A 471 -3.14 -20.62 -34.68
CA ILE A 471 -3.76 -19.50 -33.99
C ILE A 471 -5.00 -19.02 -34.76
N ASN A 472 -6.17 -19.13 -34.14
CA ASN A 472 -7.41 -18.55 -34.65
C ASN A 472 -7.78 -17.30 -33.84
N ASN A 473 -7.79 -16.13 -34.47
CA ASN A 473 -8.28 -14.92 -33.82
C ASN A 473 -9.82 -14.91 -33.81
N ILE A 474 -10.41 -15.11 -32.63
CA ILE A 474 -11.85 -15.28 -32.46
C ILE A 474 -12.55 -14.03 -31.91
N TYR A 475 -11.78 -13.10 -31.32
CA TYR A 475 -12.31 -11.84 -30.82
C TYR A 475 -11.22 -10.77 -30.77
N SER A 476 -11.55 -9.56 -31.21
CA SER A 476 -10.69 -8.39 -31.08
C SER A 476 -11.52 -7.14 -30.83
N ASN A 477 -11.05 -6.28 -29.92
CA ASN A 477 -11.64 -4.95 -29.70
C ASN A 477 -10.58 -3.83 -29.64
N LYS A 478 -9.58 -3.91 -30.53
CA LYS A 478 -8.40 -3.02 -30.62
C LYS A 478 -7.38 -3.19 -29.49
N GLU A 479 -7.81 -3.18 -28.23
CA GLU A 479 -6.88 -3.28 -27.09
C GLU A 479 -6.80 -4.68 -26.47
N ALA A 480 -7.73 -5.58 -26.80
CA ALA A 480 -7.66 -6.98 -26.42
C ALA A 480 -7.89 -7.87 -27.65
N ASN A 481 -7.06 -8.91 -27.75
CA ASN A 481 -7.19 -9.99 -28.71
C ASN A 481 -7.34 -11.31 -27.94
N VAL A 482 -8.31 -12.11 -28.36
CA VAL A 482 -8.50 -13.46 -27.87
C VAL A 482 -8.25 -14.41 -29.02
N TRP A 483 -7.31 -15.32 -28.83
CA TRP A 483 -6.99 -16.35 -29.79
C TRP A 483 -7.44 -17.70 -29.24
N LEU A 484 -8.00 -18.54 -30.10
CA LEU A 484 -8.08 -19.97 -29.87
C LEU A 484 -6.85 -20.60 -30.52
N VAL A 485 -5.98 -21.19 -29.71
CA VAL A 485 -4.80 -21.88 -30.20
C VAL A 485 -5.07 -23.37 -30.15
N ASN A 486 -5.03 -23.99 -31.32
CA ASN A 486 -5.20 -25.42 -31.47
C ASN A 486 -3.86 -26.11 -31.24
N LYS A 487 -3.86 -27.19 -30.47
CA LYS A 487 -2.70 -28.04 -30.33
C LYS A 487 -2.40 -28.74 -31.66
N GLU A 488 -1.11 -28.85 -31.98
CA GLU A 488 -0.62 -29.71 -33.07
C GLU A 488 -0.45 -31.19 -32.67
#